data_AF-A0AAX0Q809-F1
#
_entry.id   AF-A0AAX0Q809-F1
#
_cell.length_a   1.000
_cell.length_b   1.000
_cell.length_c   1.000
_cell.angle_alpha   90.00
_cell.angle_beta   90.00
_cell.angle_gamma   90.00
#
_symmetry.space_group_name_H-M   'P 1'
#
loop_
_entity.id
_entity.type
_entity.pdbx_description
1 polymer ?
#
loop_
_entity_poly.entity_id
_entity_poly.type
_entity_poly.pdbx_seq_one_letter_code
_entity_poly.pdbx_strand_id
1 'polypeptide(L)'
;MKITETSGSCCSCSSTSGDQTCGCAENSSRPTAIKTTTDIITFSDRLDHLLARLGWRRSEHRVEPGLYRLGDPDADSPVFASANYSLSFDALRSPLAGIDAWILVLETKGINVWCAAGKGTFGTDELVHRIESSDLAGIVSHRTIIVPQLGAPGVSCQQVARRTKFTVEYGPVRADDLPEYLKTHTATPAMRRVEFSLRDRLVLTPVEFMHAALPALAAAAALWFLAGPVASLAAISAVLAGTVLFPLLLPVLPTRDFSTKGMILGMIVSLPFAYVFCTYPNLPVWAGVLSAAAVFLLITPVISYLALNFTGCTPFTSRTGVKKEIFSYVKVMAGMAALGVISGIILGVSRMLGVI
;
A
#
# COMPACT_ATOMS: atom_id res chain seq x y z
N MET A 1 -23.55 20.22 30.92
CA MET A 1 -23.14 19.37 32.05
C MET A 1 -21.64 19.15 31.91
N LYS A 2 -20.84 19.81 32.76
CA LYS A 2 -19.36 19.72 32.76
C LYS A 2 -18.96 18.34 33.24
N ILE A 3 -18.08 17.66 32.50
CA ILE A 3 -17.30 16.53 33.02
C ILE A 3 -15.84 16.95 32.90
N THR A 4 -15.31 17.39 34.03
CA THR A 4 -13.88 17.50 34.32
C THR A 4 -13.37 16.10 34.62
N GLU A 5 -12.49 15.55 33.79
CA GLU A 5 -11.69 14.38 34.16
C GLU A 5 -10.37 14.87 34.77
N THR A 6 -10.22 14.53 36.04
CA THR A 6 -9.05 14.73 36.88
C THR A 6 -7.91 13.81 36.47
N SER A 7 -6.74 14.41 36.29
CA SER A 7 -5.43 13.78 36.31
C SER A 7 -5.21 13.03 37.64
N GLY A 8 -5.09 11.70 37.57
CA GLY A 8 -4.75 10.85 38.70
C GLY A 8 -3.36 10.23 38.53
N SER A 9 -2.34 10.92 39.02
CA SER A 9 -1.02 10.33 39.29
C SER A 9 -1.16 9.34 40.45
N CYS A 10 -0.86 8.07 40.21
CA CYS A 10 -0.86 7.04 41.27
C CYS A 10 0.41 7.16 42.11
N CYS A 11 0.34 7.87 43.25
CA CYS A 11 1.31 7.71 44.33
C CYS A 11 0.77 6.71 45.34
N SER A 12 1.50 5.60 45.56
CA SER A 12 1.22 4.66 46.64
C SER A 12 2.22 4.88 47.77
N CYS A 13 1.78 5.45 48.89
CA CYS A 13 2.58 5.52 50.11
C CYS A 13 2.13 4.38 51.04
N SER A 14 3.05 3.54 51.48
CA SER A 14 2.80 2.59 52.56
C SER A 14 3.51 3.06 53.83
N SER A 15 2.76 3.16 54.93
CA SER A 15 3.28 3.54 56.23
C SER A 15 3.59 2.28 57.05
N THR A 16 4.87 1.98 57.21
CA THR A 16 5.33 1.17 58.35
C THR A 16 6.51 1.88 59.00
N SER A 17 6.30 2.25 60.26
CA SER A 17 7.29 2.65 61.27
C SER A 17 8.63 3.20 60.78
N GLY A 18 8.75 4.53 60.76
CA GLY A 18 9.99 5.20 61.12
C GLY A 18 11.10 5.32 60.07
N ASP A 19 10.77 5.57 58.80
CA ASP A 19 11.54 6.49 57.94
C ASP A 19 10.74 6.77 56.65
N GLN A 20 10.52 8.03 56.29
CA GLN A 20 9.77 8.40 55.08
C GLN A 20 10.72 8.62 53.91
N THR A 21 10.90 7.61 53.05
CA THR A 21 11.46 7.80 51.71
C THR A 21 10.35 7.69 50.68
N CYS A 22 9.84 8.83 50.22
CA CYS A 22 8.92 8.90 49.07
C CYS A 22 9.74 8.86 47.78
N GLY A 23 9.78 7.70 47.12
CA GLY A 23 10.30 7.58 45.76
C GLY A 23 9.19 7.86 44.75
N CYS A 24 9.23 9.01 44.08
CA CYS A 24 8.51 9.18 42.83
C CYS A 24 9.18 8.25 41.81
N ALA A 25 8.41 7.32 41.22
CA ALA A 25 8.82 6.71 39.98
C ALA A 25 8.85 7.84 38.93
N GLU A 26 10.03 8.44 38.75
CA GLU A 26 10.30 9.20 37.55
C GLU A 26 10.00 8.27 36.38
N ASN A 27 8.93 8.55 35.64
CA ASN A 27 8.89 8.20 34.22
C ASN A 27 9.97 9.05 33.55
N SER A 28 11.22 8.68 33.82
CA SER A 28 12.38 8.98 33.02
C SER A 28 12.10 8.29 31.69
N SER A 29 11.45 9.01 30.78
CA SER A 29 11.52 8.70 29.36
C SER A 29 12.99 8.87 28.99
N ARG A 30 13.79 7.82 29.20
CA ARG A 30 15.18 7.80 28.75
C ARG A 30 15.16 8.21 27.28
N PRO A 31 15.95 9.21 26.87
CA PRO A 31 15.99 9.62 25.47
C PRO A 31 16.26 8.39 24.62
N THR A 32 15.42 8.19 23.61
CA THR A 32 15.52 7.01 22.74
C THR A 32 16.94 6.98 22.15
N ALA A 33 17.64 5.85 22.32
CA ALA A 33 19.02 5.72 21.84
C ALA A 33 19.11 6.08 20.36
N ILE A 34 20.00 7.01 20.03
CA ILE A 34 20.26 7.43 18.65
C ILE A 34 20.87 6.26 17.90
N LYS A 35 20.26 5.91 16.76
CA LYS A 35 20.71 4.82 15.90
C LYS A 35 21.58 5.36 14.77
N THR A 36 22.46 4.53 14.21
CA THR A 36 23.30 4.92 13.08
C THR A 36 22.79 4.23 11.81
N THR A 37 22.73 4.96 10.70
CA THR A 37 22.44 4.41 9.37
C THR A 37 23.44 4.91 8.35
N THR A 38 23.45 4.30 7.17
CA THR A 38 24.30 4.68 6.03
C THR A 38 23.43 4.99 4.82
N ASP A 39 23.97 5.67 3.82
CA ASP A 39 23.32 5.94 2.54
C ASP A 39 23.37 4.72 1.61
N ILE A 40 24.31 3.81 1.84
CA ILE A 40 24.56 2.64 0.99
C ILE A 40 23.47 1.57 1.19
N ILE A 41 22.80 1.20 0.10
CA ILE A 41 21.84 0.09 0.07
C ILE A 41 22.60 -1.24 -0.08
N THR A 42 22.57 -2.05 0.97
CA THR A 42 23.25 -3.36 1.01
C THR A 42 22.51 -4.42 0.21
N PHE A 43 23.13 -5.58 0.00
CA PHE A 43 22.44 -6.73 -0.60
C PHE A 43 21.26 -7.21 0.26
N SER A 44 21.41 -7.17 1.59
CA SER A 44 20.32 -7.53 2.52
C SER A 44 19.11 -6.61 2.33
N ASP A 45 19.34 -5.30 2.17
CA ASP A 45 18.27 -4.33 1.92
C ASP A 45 17.57 -4.61 0.59
N ARG A 46 18.33 -4.93 -0.47
CA ARG A 46 17.76 -5.30 -1.78
C ARG A 46 16.94 -6.59 -1.71
N LEU A 47 17.37 -7.56 -0.91
CA LEU A 47 16.62 -8.79 -0.68
C LEU A 47 15.34 -8.50 0.10
N ASP A 48 15.41 -7.68 1.14
CA ASP A 48 14.23 -7.20 1.89
C ASP A 48 13.23 -6.51 0.97
N HIS A 49 13.70 -5.63 0.08
CA HIS A 49 12.89 -4.96 -0.93
C HIS A 49 12.21 -5.91 -1.90
N LEU A 50 12.90 -7.00 -2.29
CA LEU A 50 12.34 -8.02 -3.15
C LEU A 50 11.25 -8.80 -2.41
N LEU A 51 11.53 -9.27 -1.19
CA LEU A 51 10.58 -10.02 -0.37
C LEU A 51 9.32 -9.21 -0.06
N ALA A 52 9.48 -7.91 0.23
CA ALA A 52 8.37 -7.00 0.45
C ALA A 52 7.48 -6.86 -0.79
N ARG A 53 8.08 -6.77 -1.99
CA ARG A 53 7.36 -6.72 -3.26
C ARG A 53 6.70 -8.05 -3.62
N LEU A 54 7.19 -9.18 -3.13
CA LEU A 54 6.56 -10.49 -3.26
C LEU A 54 5.49 -10.76 -2.20
N GLY A 55 5.32 -9.86 -1.22
CA GLY A 55 4.36 -10.01 -0.12
C GLY A 55 4.78 -11.01 0.94
N TRP A 56 6.02 -11.50 0.92
CA TRP A 56 6.54 -12.41 1.94
C TRP A 56 6.62 -11.70 3.28
N ARG A 57 5.95 -12.21 4.32
CA ARG A 57 5.95 -11.61 5.68
C ARG A 57 5.80 -10.09 5.68
N ARG A 58 4.81 -9.58 4.94
CA ARG A 58 4.60 -8.16 4.65
C ARG A 58 4.66 -7.22 5.86
N SER A 59 4.31 -7.69 7.06
CA SER A 59 4.33 -6.89 8.29
C SER A 59 5.71 -6.79 8.97
N GLU A 60 6.72 -7.54 8.52
CA GLU A 60 8.05 -7.59 9.15
C GLU A 60 9.07 -6.64 8.48
N HIS A 61 8.76 -6.10 7.28
CA HIS A 61 9.61 -5.16 6.54
C HIS A 61 9.62 -3.78 7.20
N ARG A 62 10.28 -3.68 8.35
CA ARG A 62 10.26 -2.50 9.21
C ARG A 62 11.65 -2.18 9.74
N VAL A 63 11.89 -0.89 9.88
CA VAL A 63 12.96 -0.38 10.74
C VAL A 63 12.37 0.01 12.09
N GLU A 64 13.17 0.02 13.14
CA GLU A 64 12.67 0.45 14.43
C GLU A 64 12.41 1.96 14.44
N PRO A 65 11.26 2.46 14.92
CA PRO A 65 11.02 3.88 15.08
C PRO A 65 12.06 4.55 16.00
N GLY A 66 12.29 5.85 15.78
CA GLY A 66 13.26 6.62 16.55
C GLY A 66 14.13 7.52 15.68
N LEU A 67 15.16 8.10 16.29
CA LEU A 67 16.08 9.02 15.63
C LEU A 67 17.31 8.27 15.12
N TYR A 68 17.63 8.48 13.84
CA TYR A 68 18.81 7.93 13.18
C TYR A 68 19.73 9.07 12.75
N ARG A 69 21.04 8.89 12.95
CA ARG A 69 22.07 9.69 12.31
C ARG A 69 22.47 9.05 10.98
N LEU A 70 22.54 9.84 9.93
CA LEU A 70 23.12 9.51 8.63
C LEU A 70 24.43 10.29 8.50
N GLY A 71 25.55 9.58 8.35
CA GLY A 71 26.88 10.21 8.37
C GLY A 71 27.26 10.68 9.78
N ASP A 72 27.85 11.87 9.88
CA ASP A 72 28.25 12.53 11.13
C ASP A 72 27.54 13.89 11.31
N PRO A 73 26.20 13.88 11.54
CA PRO A 73 25.43 15.10 11.62
C PRO A 73 25.73 15.89 12.89
N ASP A 74 25.83 17.20 12.72
CA ASP A 74 25.96 18.19 13.78
C ASP A 74 24.60 18.81 14.16
N ALA A 75 24.65 19.88 14.97
CA ALA A 75 23.45 20.57 15.43
C ALA A 75 22.75 21.40 14.33
N ASP A 76 23.44 21.72 13.24
CA ASP A 76 22.91 22.52 12.12
C ASP A 76 22.43 21.64 10.95
N SER A 77 22.70 20.34 11.02
CA SER A 77 22.36 19.33 10.01
C SER A 77 20.84 19.16 9.84
N PRO A 78 20.35 18.95 8.61
CA PRO A 78 18.93 18.86 8.33
C PRO A 78 18.26 17.66 9.00
N VAL A 79 16.99 17.84 9.38
CA VAL A 79 16.15 16.78 9.94
C VAL A 79 15.09 16.36 8.93
N PHE A 80 15.03 15.08 8.60
CA PHE A 80 14.01 14.48 7.74
C PHE A 80 13.07 13.57 8.54
N ALA A 81 11.78 13.54 8.18
CA ALA A 81 10.83 12.56 8.68
C ALA A 81 10.65 11.40 7.69
N SER A 82 10.59 10.16 8.17
CA SER A 82 10.26 8.98 7.36
C SER A 82 9.31 8.03 8.05
N ALA A 83 8.71 7.15 7.26
CA ALA A 83 7.91 6.03 7.75
C ALA A 83 8.83 4.86 8.15
N ASN A 84 8.42 4.04 9.13
CA ASN A 84 9.19 2.85 9.53
C ASN A 84 9.10 1.66 8.57
N TYR A 85 8.54 1.85 7.37
CA TYR A 85 8.61 0.86 6.29
C TYR A 85 10.01 0.86 5.67
N SER A 86 10.69 -0.29 5.63
CA SER A 86 12.10 -0.40 5.20
C SER A 86 12.34 0.25 3.84
N LEU A 87 11.49 0.01 2.84
CA LEU A 87 11.63 0.64 1.52
C LEU A 87 11.45 2.17 1.54
N SER A 88 10.62 2.72 2.44
CA SER A 88 10.48 4.17 2.58
C SER A 88 11.68 4.80 3.28
N PHE A 89 12.22 4.12 4.28
CA PHE A 89 13.46 4.52 4.96
C PHE A 89 14.65 4.49 4.01
N ASP A 90 14.81 3.41 3.25
CA ASP A 90 15.89 3.24 2.28
C ASP A 90 15.78 4.20 1.09
N ALA A 91 14.56 4.46 0.61
CA ALA A 91 14.32 5.47 -0.41
C ALA A 91 14.70 6.88 0.07
N LEU A 92 14.59 7.19 1.37
CA LEU A 92 15.00 8.49 1.91
C LEU A 92 16.53 8.59 2.08
N ARG A 93 17.18 7.57 2.65
CA ARG A 93 18.61 7.66 2.99
C ARG A 93 19.53 7.56 1.77
N SER A 94 19.14 6.82 0.73
CA SER A 94 20.03 6.55 -0.41
C SER A 94 20.38 7.77 -1.28
N PRO A 95 19.48 8.75 -1.53
CA PRO A 95 19.83 9.94 -2.30
C PRO A 95 20.58 11.00 -1.49
N LEU A 96 20.69 10.82 -0.17
CA LEU A 96 21.39 11.72 0.75
C LEU A 96 22.89 11.37 0.89
N ALA A 97 23.46 10.65 -0.08
CA ALA A 97 24.87 10.34 -0.11
C ALA A 97 25.73 11.62 -0.03
N GLY A 98 26.62 11.69 0.96
CA GLY A 98 27.46 12.86 1.21
C GLY A 98 26.75 14.02 1.92
N ILE A 99 25.54 13.81 2.46
CA ILE A 99 24.81 14.77 3.28
C ILE A 99 24.63 14.18 4.68
N ASP A 100 25.28 14.81 5.66
CA ASP A 100 25.07 14.47 7.06
C ASP A 100 23.69 14.95 7.51
N ALA A 101 22.89 14.05 8.09
CA ALA A 101 21.49 14.35 8.41
C ALA A 101 20.94 13.54 9.58
N TRP A 102 19.89 14.10 10.19
CA TRP A 102 19.06 13.42 11.16
C TRP A 102 17.80 12.86 10.47
N ILE A 103 17.49 11.59 10.69
CA ILE A 103 16.28 10.94 10.16
C ILE A 103 15.39 10.50 11.32
N LEU A 104 14.27 11.19 11.49
CA LEU A 104 13.22 10.86 12.47
C LEU A 104 12.24 9.85 11.85
N VAL A 105 12.29 8.60 12.30
CA VAL A 105 11.47 7.50 11.81
C VAL A 105 10.22 7.35 12.67
N LEU A 106 9.05 7.51 12.04
CA LEU A 106 7.73 7.43 12.67
C LEU A 106 7.19 5.99 12.62
N GLU A 107 6.44 5.58 13.66
CA GLU A 107 5.76 4.28 13.70
C GLU A 107 4.54 4.26 12.77
N THR A 108 4.72 3.69 11.57
CA THR A 108 3.67 3.54 10.57
C THR A 108 3.21 2.10 10.37
N LYS A 109 3.62 1.19 11.27
CA LYS A 109 3.35 -0.25 11.22
C LYS A 109 3.81 -0.88 9.89
N GLY A 110 4.94 -0.43 9.36
CA GLY A 110 5.49 -0.93 8.10
C GLY A 110 4.64 -0.55 6.88
N ILE A 111 3.96 0.60 6.95
CA ILE A 111 3.20 1.17 5.84
C ILE A 111 3.98 2.37 5.29
N ASN A 112 4.08 2.48 3.96
CA ASN A 112 4.74 3.62 3.31
C ASN A 112 4.11 4.97 3.71
N VAL A 113 4.84 6.06 3.49
CA VAL A 113 4.44 7.43 3.89
C VAL A 113 3.04 7.80 3.39
N TRP A 114 2.74 7.60 2.10
CA TRP A 114 1.48 8.09 1.53
C TRP A 114 0.25 7.35 2.07
N CYS A 115 0.31 6.01 2.12
CA CYS A 115 -0.75 5.20 2.68
C CYS A 115 -0.89 5.41 4.19
N ALA A 116 0.23 5.56 4.91
CA ALA A 116 0.23 5.79 6.35
C ALA A 116 -0.35 7.17 6.71
N ALA A 117 -0.07 8.20 5.90
CA ALA A 117 -0.61 9.55 6.07
C ALA A 117 -2.12 9.57 5.84
N GLY A 118 -2.60 8.92 4.77
CA GLY A 118 -4.05 8.78 4.51
C GLY A 118 -4.80 7.97 5.58
N LYS A 119 -4.09 7.11 6.33
CA LYS A 119 -4.63 6.34 7.48
C LYS A 119 -4.41 7.02 8.84
N GLY A 120 -3.60 8.08 8.90
CA GLY A 120 -3.28 8.83 10.12
C GLY A 120 -2.14 8.27 10.98
N THR A 121 -1.46 7.19 10.57
CA THR A 121 -0.31 6.63 11.32
C THR A 121 0.98 7.41 11.05
N PHE A 122 1.18 7.88 9.82
CA PHE A 122 2.12 8.97 9.54
C PHE A 122 1.39 10.29 9.78
N GLY A 123 1.21 10.62 11.06
CA GLY A 123 0.31 11.67 11.50
C GLY A 123 0.97 12.72 12.39
N THR A 124 0.26 13.82 12.60
CA THR A 124 0.67 14.91 13.51
C THR A 124 1.03 14.40 14.90
N ASP A 125 0.21 13.54 15.50
CA ASP A 125 0.41 13.05 16.86
C ASP A 125 1.68 12.20 16.99
N GLU A 126 1.88 11.27 16.05
CA GLU A 126 3.08 10.44 16.01
C GLU A 126 4.34 11.28 15.76
N LEU A 127 4.28 12.25 14.86
CA LEU A 127 5.41 13.15 14.60
C LEU A 127 5.80 13.94 15.86
N VAL A 128 4.82 14.53 16.55
CA VAL A 128 5.05 15.27 17.79
C VAL A 128 5.64 14.36 18.86
N HIS A 129 5.04 13.17 19.05
CA HIS A 129 5.52 12.20 20.02
C HIS A 129 6.97 11.78 19.74
N ARG A 130 7.35 11.61 18.47
CA ARG A 130 8.73 11.28 18.08
C ARG A 130 9.71 12.41 18.30
N ILE A 131 9.32 13.66 18.03
CA ILE A 131 10.14 14.84 18.33
C ILE A 131 10.43 14.92 19.83
N GLU A 132 9.42 14.73 20.68
CA GLU A 132 9.54 14.81 22.14
C GLU A 132 10.34 13.63 22.71
N SER A 133 10.03 12.39 22.31
CA SER A 133 10.67 11.17 22.86
C SER A 133 12.12 10.96 22.40
N SER A 134 12.56 11.65 21.36
CA SER A 134 13.95 11.67 20.91
C SER A 134 14.75 12.86 21.44
N ASP A 135 14.13 13.78 22.19
CA ASP A 135 14.72 15.05 22.59
C ASP A 135 15.37 15.82 21.42
N LEU A 136 14.70 15.81 20.26
CA LEU A 136 15.25 16.41 19.04
C LEU A 136 15.58 17.90 19.22
N ALA A 137 14.83 18.59 20.09
CA ALA A 137 15.07 19.99 20.42
C ALA A 137 16.42 20.24 21.11
N GLY A 138 16.97 19.25 21.82
CA GLY A 138 18.30 19.29 22.43
C GLY A 138 19.42 18.89 21.48
N ILE A 139 19.09 18.23 20.36
CA ILE A 139 20.06 17.69 19.40
C ILE A 139 20.38 18.70 18.30
N VAL A 140 19.38 19.42 17.78
CA VAL A 140 19.56 20.43 16.73
C VAL A 140 19.36 21.86 17.23
N SER A 141 20.14 22.79 16.67
CA SER A 141 20.11 24.24 16.97
C SER A 141 18.85 24.90 16.39
N HIS A 142 18.33 24.35 15.29
CA HIS A 142 17.18 24.86 14.56
C HIS A 142 15.87 24.15 14.97
N ARG A 143 14.75 24.63 14.43
CA ARG A 143 13.40 24.08 14.68
C ARG A 143 12.68 23.82 13.37
N THR A 144 13.32 23.06 12.49
CA THR A 144 12.78 22.72 11.16
C THR A 144 12.86 21.22 10.95
N ILE A 145 11.78 20.63 10.45
CA ILE A 145 11.74 19.23 10.05
C ILE A 145 11.15 19.10 8.64
N ILE A 146 11.87 18.42 7.76
CA ILE A 146 11.48 18.20 6.38
C ILE A 146 10.65 16.91 6.32
N VAL A 147 9.39 17.05 5.94
CA VAL A 147 8.42 15.96 5.81
C VAL A 147 8.17 15.70 4.31
N PRO A 148 8.04 14.43 3.88
CA PRO A 148 7.76 14.14 2.47
C PRO A 148 6.43 14.77 2.01
N GLN A 149 6.37 15.22 0.74
CA GLN A 149 5.17 15.89 0.20
C GLN A 149 3.88 15.07 0.37
N LEU A 150 3.97 13.75 0.20
CA LEU A 150 2.85 12.81 0.32
C LEU A 150 2.42 12.54 1.78
N GLY A 151 3.13 13.08 2.77
CA GLY A 151 2.75 13.08 4.18
C GLY A 151 1.74 14.17 4.56
N ALA A 152 1.53 15.17 3.69
CA ALA A 152 0.65 16.32 3.94
C ALA A 152 -0.79 15.96 4.36
N PRO A 153 -1.42 14.87 3.88
CA PRO A 153 -2.76 14.49 4.34
C PRO A 153 -2.84 14.08 5.82
N GLY A 154 -1.72 13.65 6.44
CA GLY A 154 -1.68 13.17 7.83
C GLY A 154 -1.03 14.16 8.81
N VAL A 155 -0.15 15.04 8.32
CA VAL A 155 0.63 15.97 9.15
C VAL A 155 0.06 17.39 9.02
N SER A 156 -0.25 18.02 10.15
CA SER A 156 -0.68 19.41 10.22
C SER A 156 0.48 20.27 10.69
N CYS A 157 1.09 21.05 9.79
CA CYS A 157 2.21 21.93 10.10
C CYS A 157 1.90 22.91 11.24
N GLN A 158 0.68 23.45 11.28
CA GLN A 158 0.23 24.37 12.33
C GLN A 158 0.18 23.69 13.70
N GLN A 159 -0.30 22.44 13.78
CA GLN A 159 -0.38 21.73 15.05
C GLN A 159 1.00 21.29 15.55
N VAL A 160 1.88 20.83 14.65
CA VAL A 160 3.27 20.50 14.98
C VAL A 160 3.98 21.73 15.54
N ALA A 161 3.91 22.87 14.85
CA ALA A 161 4.53 24.12 15.30
C ALA A 161 3.97 24.61 16.64
N ARG A 162 2.66 24.51 16.87
CA ARG A 162 2.05 24.89 18.15
C ARG A 162 2.58 24.06 19.32
N ARG A 163 2.70 22.74 19.14
CA ARG A 163 3.04 21.76 20.18
C ARG A 163 4.54 21.66 20.44
N THR A 164 5.35 21.63 19.39
CA THR A 164 6.80 21.33 19.48
C THR A 164 7.70 22.52 19.18
N LYS A 165 7.13 23.62 18.67
CA LYS A 165 7.87 24.76 18.08
C LYS A 165 8.67 24.42 16.82
N PHE A 166 8.62 23.18 16.32
CA PHE A 166 9.18 22.83 15.02
C PHE A 166 8.28 23.26 13.87
N THR A 167 8.87 23.94 12.89
CA THR A 167 8.28 24.22 11.59
C THR A 167 8.41 23.00 10.69
N VAL A 168 7.29 22.60 10.08
CA VAL A 168 7.28 21.53 9.08
C VAL A 168 7.47 22.12 7.69
N GLU A 169 8.55 21.72 7.03
CA GLU A 169 8.77 21.97 5.62
C GLU A 169 8.33 20.75 4.80
N TYR A 170 7.54 20.97 3.76
CA TYR A 170 7.19 19.88 2.83
C TYR A 170 8.24 19.80 1.73
N GLY A 171 9.04 18.73 1.81
CA GLY A 171 10.02 18.38 0.79
C GLY A 171 9.39 17.85 -0.50
N PRO A 172 10.20 17.33 -1.44
CA PRO A 172 9.73 16.79 -2.71
C PRO A 172 8.90 15.50 -2.54
N VAL A 173 8.24 15.08 -3.63
CA VAL A 173 7.56 13.78 -3.74
C VAL A 173 8.56 12.64 -3.84
N ARG A 174 9.64 12.82 -4.59
CA ARG A 174 10.71 11.83 -4.77
C ARG A 174 11.92 12.24 -3.94
N ALA A 175 12.50 11.28 -3.22
CA ALA A 175 13.67 11.55 -2.40
C ALA A 175 14.91 11.90 -3.24
N ASP A 176 14.96 11.45 -4.50
CA ASP A 176 16.04 11.79 -5.45
C ASP A 176 16.17 13.29 -5.71
N ASP A 177 15.09 14.06 -5.50
CA ASP A 177 15.08 15.51 -5.65
C ASP A 177 15.61 16.26 -4.41
N LEU A 178 15.88 15.56 -3.29
CA LEU A 178 16.28 16.17 -2.02
C LEU A 178 17.58 16.98 -2.13
N PRO A 179 18.66 16.50 -2.77
CA PRO A 179 19.89 17.28 -2.87
C PRO A 179 19.71 18.64 -3.55
N GLU A 180 18.84 18.72 -4.56
CA GLU A 180 18.52 19.98 -5.23
C GLU A 180 17.56 20.83 -4.39
N TYR A 181 16.56 20.21 -3.77
CA TYR A 181 15.65 20.89 -2.85
C TYR A 181 16.38 21.60 -1.71
N LEU A 182 17.39 20.95 -1.10
CA LEU A 182 18.15 21.51 0.03
C LEU A 182 18.92 22.79 -0.33
N LYS A 183 19.23 23.04 -1.62
CA LYS A 183 19.88 24.29 -2.03
C LYS A 183 18.98 25.51 -1.93
N THR A 184 17.66 25.31 -2.03
CA THR A 184 16.67 26.39 -2.16
C THR A 184 15.54 26.34 -1.14
N HIS A 185 15.41 25.21 -0.41
CA HIS A 185 14.30 24.88 0.47
C HIS A 185 12.90 25.07 -0.16
N THR A 186 12.84 25.07 -1.50
CA THR A 186 11.63 25.38 -2.26
C THR A 186 11.37 24.29 -3.29
N ALA A 187 10.36 23.45 -3.04
CA ALA A 187 9.98 22.40 -3.98
C ALA A 187 9.39 23.01 -5.27
N THR A 188 10.02 22.72 -6.41
CA THR A 188 9.55 23.17 -7.72
C THR A 188 8.22 22.48 -8.10
N PRO A 189 7.46 23.01 -9.07
CA PRO A 189 6.24 22.35 -9.54
C PRO A 189 6.47 20.91 -10.06
N ALA A 190 7.67 20.59 -10.57
CA ALA A 190 8.02 19.24 -11.00
C ALA A 190 8.19 18.30 -9.80
N MET A 191 8.93 18.72 -8.77
CA MET A 191 9.15 17.97 -7.52
C MET A 191 7.86 17.66 -6.76
N ARG A 192 6.78 18.40 -7.02
CA ARG A 192 5.45 18.23 -6.39
C ARG A 192 4.52 17.28 -7.15
N ARG A 193 4.90 16.79 -8.33
CA ARG A 193 4.05 15.94 -9.18
C ARG A 193 4.43 14.46 -9.06
N VAL A 194 3.41 13.60 -9.11
CA VAL A 194 3.57 12.14 -9.29
C VAL A 194 3.14 11.80 -10.71
N GLU A 195 4.06 11.27 -11.52
CA GLU A 195 3.79 11.01 -12.95
C GLU A 195 3.19 9.62 -13.24
N PHE A 196 3.28 8.69 -12.28
CA PHE A 196 2.82 7.30 -12.42
C PHE A 196 3.22 6.68 -13.77
N SER A 197 4.52 6.58 -13.99
CA SER A 197 5.09 5.91 -15.15
C SER A 197 4.67 4.45 -15.22
N LEU A 198 4.88 3.78 -16.36
CA LEU A 198 4.61 2.34 -16.48
C LEU A 198 5.32 1.51 -15.39
N ARG A 199 6.54 1.91 -15.02
CA ARG A 199 7.31 1.26 -13.96
C ARG A 199 6.59 1.38 -12.61
N ASP A 200 6.16 2.59 -12.23
CA ASP A 200 5.45 2.82 -10.96
C ASP A 200 4.18 1.98 -10.84
N ARG A 201 3.48 1.73 -11.95
CA ARG A 201 2.23 0.94 -11.98
C ARG A 201 2.49 -0.56 -11.82
N LEU A 202 3.58 -1.05 -12.42
CA LEU A 202 3.95 -2.47 -12.36
C LEU A 202 4.61 -2.86 -11.04
N VAL A 203 5.05 -1.90 -10.22
CA VAL A 203 5.66 -2.18 -8.90
C VAL A 203 4.71 -2.97 -7.99
N LEU A 204 3.39 -2.80 -8.13
CA LEU A 204 2.40 -3.52 -7.33
C LEU A 204 2.06 -4.92 -7.87
N THR A 205 2.34 -5.19 -9.16
CA THR A 205 1.99 -6.45 -9.82
C THR A 205 2.52 -7.69 -9.10
N PRO A 206 3.78 -7.76 -8.62
CA PRO A 206 4.30 -9.00 -8.02
C PRO A 206 3.52 -9.44 -6.77
N VAL A 207 3.18 -8.52 -5.86
CA VAL A 207 2.44 -8.86 -4.65
C VAL A 207 1.00 -9.29 -4.97
N GLU A 208 0.33 -8.59 -5.89
CA GLU A 208 -1.02 -8.94 -6.31
C GLU A 208 -1.06 -10.28 -7.06
N PHE A 209 -0.05 -10.55 -7.89
CA PHE A 209 0.13 -11.83 -8.55
C PHE A 209 0.34 -12.95 -7.52
N MET A 210 1.22 -12.77 -6.53
CA MET A 210 1.47 -13.79 -5.51
C MET A 210 0.23 -14.11 -4.67
N HIS A 211 -0.58 -13.10 -4.33
CA HIS A 211 -1.85 -13.33 -3.63
C HIS A 211 -2.88 -14.07 -4.50
N ALA A 212 -2.91 -13.80 -5.81
CA ALA A 212 -3.84 -14.43 -6.73
C ALA A 212 -3.36 -15.82 -7.23
N ALA A 213 -2.06 -16.09 -7.20
CA ALA A 213 -1.45 -17.27 -7.83
C ALA A 213 -1.95 -18.59 -7.24
N LEU A 214 -1.99 -18.74 -5.91
CA LEU A 214 -2.42 -20.00 -5.28
C LEU A 214 -3.91 -20.31 -5.56
N PRO A 215 -4.85 -19.37 -5.35
CA PRO A 215 -6.24 -19.55 -5.78
C PRO A 215 -6.38 -19.84 -7.28
N ALA A 216 -5.59 -19.16 -8.12
CA ALA A 216 -5.60 -19.37 -9.57
C ALA A 216 -5.17 -20.77 -9.97
N LEU A 217 -4.08 -21.28 -9.38
CA LEU A 217 -3.57 -22.62 -9.66
C LEU A 217 -4.55 -23.70 -9.20
N ALA A 218 -5.18 -23.53 -8.04
CA ALA A 218 -6.21 -24.43 -7.56
C ALA A 218 -7.44 -24.44 -8.49
N ALA A 219 -7.91 -23.25 -8.90
CA ALA A 219 -9.02 -23.13 -9.84
C ALA A 219 -8.67 -23.70 -11.23
N ALA A 220 -7.47 -23.44 -11.74
CA ALA A 220 -6.98 -23.97 -13.01
C ALA A 220 -6.90 -25.50 -12.98
N ALA A 221 -6.35 -26.09 -11.91
CA ALA A 221 -6.31 -27.54 -11.73
C ALA A 221 -7.72 -28.15 -11.68
N ALA A 222 -8.64 -27.57 -10.92
CA ALA A 222 -10.02 -28.03 -10.88
C ALA A 222 -10.70 -27.95 -12.27
N LEU A 223 -10.54 -26.83 -12.97
CA LEU A 223 -11.08 -26.64 -14.31
C LEU A 223 -10.45 -27.55 -15.36
N TRP A 224 -9.17 -27.91 -15.20
CA TRP A 224 -8.52 -28.89 -16.07
C TRP A 224 -9.26 -30.22 -16.08
N PHE A 225 -9.59 -30.74 -14.88
CA PHE A 225 -10.30 -32.02 -14.75
C PHE A 225 -11.79 -31.92 -15.13
N LEU A 226 -12.44 -30.79 -14.84
CA LEU A 226 -13.88 -30.62 -15.06
C LEU A 226 -14.25 -30.19 -16.48
N ALA A 227 -13.47 -29.29 -17.07
CA ALA A 227 -13.80 -28.59 -18.31
C ALA A 227 -12.65 -28.59 -19.34
N GLY A 228 -11.51 -29.21 -19.01
CA GLY A 228 -10.39 -29.43 -19.93
C GLY A 228 -9.33 -28.33 -19.94
N PRO A 229 -8.30 -28.49 -20.78
CA PRO A 229 -7.11 -27.62 -20.80
C PRO A 229 -7.43 -26.17 -21.14
N VAL A 230 -8.41 -25.92 -22.03
CA VAL A 230 -8.80 -24.57 -22.43
C VAL A 230 -9.41 -23.79 -21.26
N ALA A 231 -10.21 -24.44 -20.41
CA ALA A 231 -10.78 -23.82 -19.22
C ALA A 231 -9.72 -23.49 -18.16
N SER A 232 -8.75 -24.39 -17.97
CA SER A 232 -7.58 -24.13 -17.12
C SER A 232 -6.77 -22.94 -17.62
N LEU A 233 -6.52 -22.86 -18.93
CA LEU A 233 -5.82 -21.73 -19.54
C LEU A 233 -6.60 -20.41 -19.34
N ALA A 234 -7.92 -20.44 -19.51
CA ALA A 234 -8.78 -19.28 -19.30
C ALA A 234 -8.67 -18.71 -17.87
N ALA A 235 -8.62 -19.59 -16.85
CA ALA A 235 -8.44 -19.17 -15.46
C ALA A 235 -7.07 -18.50 -15.21
N ILE A 236 -6.00 -19.08 -15.77
CA ILE A 236 -4.65 -18.49 -15.68
C ILE A 236 -4.61 -17.14 -16.41
N SER A 237 -5.19 -17.07 -17.62
CA SER A 237 -5.27 -15.83 -18.39
C SER A 237 -6.07 -14.75 -17.69
N ALA A 238 -7.15 -15.09 -16.97
CA ALA A 238 -7.92 -14.13 -16.18
C ALA A 238 -7.06 -13.48 -15.07
N VAL A 239 -6.25 -14.28 -14.36
CA VAL A 239 -5.38 -13.75 -13.31
C VAL A 239 -4.22 -12.95 -13.87
N LEU A 240 -3.56 -13.40 -14.94
CA LEU A 240 -2.52 -12.63 -15.62
C LEU A 240 -3.08 -11.31 -16.18
N ALA A 241 -4.31 -11.34 -16.73
CA ALA A 241 -4.95 -10.15 -17.23
C ALA A 241 -5.26 -9.15 -16.09
N GLY A 242 -5.81 -9.62 -14.98
CA GLY A 242 -6.14 -8.77 -13.83
C GLY A 242 -4.91 -8.22 -13.10
N THR A 243 -3.82 -8.98 -13.01
CA THR A 243 -2.64 -8.61 -12.21
C THR A 243 -1.51 -7.94 -13.01
N VAL A 244 -1.33 -8.30 -14.28
CA VAL A 244 -0.24 -7.81 -15.14
C VAL A 244 -0.76 -6.90 -16.25
N LEU A 245 -1.76 -7.36 -17.01
CA LEU A 245 -2.24 -6.62 -18.19
C LEU A 245 -3.03 -5.36 -17.80
N PHE A 246 -3.82 -5.45 -16.73
CA PHE A 246 -4.64 -4.34 -16.24
C PHE A 246 -3.82 -3.10 -15.87
N PRO A 247 -2.79 -3.15 -14.99
CA PRO A 247 -2.00 -1.96 -14.67
C PRO A 247 -1.25 -1.39 -15.90
N LEU A 248 -0.88 -2.25 -16.86
CA LEU A 248 -0.25 -1.84 -18.12
C LEU A 248 -1.21 -1.06 -19.02
N LEU A 249 -2.44 -1.56 -19.19
CA LEU A 249 -3.47 -0.95 -20.06
C LEU A 249 -4.33 0.11 -19.36
N LEU A 250 -4.14 0.32 -18.05
CA LEU A 250 -4.88 1.29 -17.26
C LEU A 250 -5.01 2.71 -17.87
N PRO A 251 -3.97 3.30 -18.53
CA PRO A 251 -4.12 4.63 -19.14
C PRO A 251 -4.92 4.61 -20.45
N VAL A 252 -5.01 3.46 -21.12
CA VAL A 252 -5.70 3.31 -22.42
C VAL A 252 -7.15 2.89 -22.24
N LEU A 253 -7.46 2.17 -21.15
CA LEU A 253 -8.81 1.68 -20.90
C LEU A 253 -9.81 2.84 -20.70
N PRO A 254 -10.91 2.85 -21.47
CA PRO A 254 -11.92 3.90 -21.37
C PRO A 254 -12.70 3.75 -20.06
N THR A 255 -13.24 4.86 -19.54
CA THR A 255 -13.91 5.05 -18.23
C THR A 255 -13.02 5.55 -17.09
N ARG A 256 -13.64 6.02 -16.00
CA ARG A 256 -12.96 6.55 -14.80
C ARG A 256 -12.77 5.49 -13.71
N ASP A 257 -13.73 4.58 -13.57
CA ASP A 257 -13.78 3.61 -12.47
C ASP A 257 -12.94 2.35 -12.78
N PHE A 258 -12.32 1.75 -11.76
CA PHE A 258 -11.47 0.56 -11.93
C PHE A 258 -12.28 -0.67 -12.32
N SER A 259 -13.47 -0.79 -11.74
CA SER A 259 -14.43 -1.87 -11.96
C SER A 259 -14.85 -1.94 -13.42
N THR A 260 -15.26 -0.81 -14.00
CA THR A 260 -15.70 -0.74 -15.41
C THR A 260 -14.53 -0.95 -16.36
N LYS A 261 -13.34 -0.40 -16.07
CA LYS A 261 -12.11 -0.70 -16.84
C LYS A 261 -11.80 -2.19 -16.82
N GLY A 262 -11.89 -2.81 -15.65
CA GLY A 262 -11.68 -4.25 -15.48
C GLY A 262 -12.75 -5.09 -16.18
N MET A 263 -14.01 -4.64 -16.21
CA MET A 263 -15.07 -5.30 -16.99
C MET A 263 -14.80 -5.22 -18.49
N ILE A 264 -14.37 -4.06 -19.00
CA ILE A 264 -14.02 -3.89 -20.42
C ILE A 264 -12.85 -4.79 -20.80
N LEU A 265 -11.78 -4.78 -20.00
CA LEU A 265 -10.65 -5.68 -20.21
C LEU A 265 -11.08 -7.14 -20.13
N GLY A 266 -11.95 -7.47 -19.18
CA GLY A 266 -12.48 -8.82 -19.00
C GLY A 266 -13.27 -9.32 -20.20
N MET A 267 -14.13 -8.48 -20.78
CA MET A 267 -14.82 -8.81 -22.02
C MET A 267 -13.85 -9.06 -23.17
N ILE A 268 -12.83 -8.20 -23.34
CA ILE A 268 -11.82 -8.36 -24.39
C ILE A 268 -11.05 -9.68 -24.22
N VAL A 269 -10.59 -9.98 -23.01
CA VAL A 269 -9.82 -11.20 -22.70
C VAL A 269 -10.69 -12.46 -22.84
N SER A 270 -12.00 -12.35 -22.62
CA SER A 270 -12.94 -13.47 -22.74
C SER A 270 -13.22 -13.88 -24.19
N LEU A 271 -13.08 -12.97 -25.17
CA LEU A 271 -13.41 -13.23 -26.58
C LEU A 271 -12.77 -14.50 -27.19
N PRO A 272 -11.44 -14.71 -27.12
CA PRO A 272 -10.84 -15.91 -27.71
C PRO A 272 -11.34 -17.20 -27.06
N PHE A 273 -11.55 -17.20 -25.74
CA PHE A 273 -12.08 -18.38 -25.04
C PHE A 273 -13.55 -18.61 -25.40
N ALA A 274 -14.37 -17.57 -25.41
CA ALA A 274 -15.77 -17.66 -25.80
C ALA A 274 -15.93 -18.20 -27.23
N TYR A 275 -15.05 -17.80 -28.16
CA TYR A 275 -15.01 -18.34 -29.52
C TYR A 275 -14.72 -19.84 -29.53
N VAL A 276 -13.69 -20.30 -28.79
CA VAL A 276 -13.33 -21.72 -28.72
C VAL A 276 -14.44 -22.58 -28.10
N PHE A 277 -15.08 -22.11 -27.03
CA PHE A 277 -16.17 -22.85 -26.39
C PHE A 277 -17.46 -22.86 -27.24
N CYS A 278 -17.76 -21.77 -27.94
CA CYS A 278 -18.92 -21.69 -28.83
C CYS A 278 -18.78 -22.59 -30.07
N THR A 279 -17.56 -22.72 -30.61
CA THR A 279 -17.26 -23.51 -31.81
C THR A 279 -16.85 -24.95 -31.52
N TYR A 280 -17.04 -25.40 -30.28
CA TYR A 280 -16.66 -26.76 -29.91
C TYR A 280 -17.46 -27.80 -30.73
N PRO A 281 -16.80 -28.81 -31.32
CA PRO A 281 -17.46 -29.74 -32.23
C PRO A 281 -18.63 -30.47 -31.57
N ASN A 282 -19.71 -30.66 -32.33
CA ASN A 282 -20.90 -31.44 -31.96
C ASN A 282 -21.74 -30.88 -30.79
N LEU A 283 -21.55 -29.63 -30.36
CA LEU A 283 -22.46 -28.99 -29.41
C LEU A 283 -23.72 -28.42 -30.10
N PRO A 284 -24.91 -28.60 -29.51
CA PRO A 284 -26.10 -27.85 -29.92
C PRO A 284 -25.89 -26.34 -29.78
N VAL A 285 -26.55 -25.56 -30.65
CA VAL A 285 -26.41 -24.10 -30.71
C VAL A 285 -26.65 -23.42 -29.36
N TRP A 286 -27.66 -23.86 -28.61
CA TRP A 286 -27.97 -23.29 -27.29
C TRP A 286 -26.84 -23.52 -26.29
N ALA A 287 -26.16 -24.66 -26.34
CA ALA A 287 -25.05 -25.00 -25.45
C ALA A 287 -23.77 -24.25 -25.84
N GLY A 288 -23.53 -24.07 -27.14
CA GLY A 288 -22.47 -23.19 -27.65
C GLY A 288 -22.64 -21.75 -27.17
N VAL A 289 -23.85 -21.18 -27.30
CA VAL A 289 -24.15 -19.82 -26.81
C VAL A 289 -24.03 -19.72 -25.29
N LEU A 290 -24.55 -20.71 -24.55
CA LEU A 290 -24.48 -20.73 -23.10
C LEU A 290 -23.04 -20.86 -22.59
N SER A 291 -22.20 -21.64 -23.27
CA SER A 291 -20.78 -21.79 -22.91
C SER A 291 -19.98 -20.52 -23.16
N ALA A 292 -20.19 -19.83 -24.28
CA ALA A 292 -19.63 -18.51 -24.53
C ALA A 292 -20.07 -17.50 -23.45
N ALA A 293 -21.37 -17.47 -23.14
CA ALA A 293 -21.90 -16.59 -22.09
C ALA A 293 -21.27 -16.90 -20.72
N ALA A 294 -21.12 -18.18 -20.36
CA ALA A 294 -20.50 -18.61 -19.11
C ALA A 294 -19.06 -18.09 -18.98
N VAL A 295 -18.27 -18.14 -20.06
CA VAL A 295 -16.89 -17.62 -20.09
C VAL A 295 -16.86 -16.13 -19.79
N PHE A 296 -17.71 -15.32 -20.45
CA PHE A 296 -17.80 -13.88 -20.16
C PHE A 296 -18.21 -13.63 -18.71
N LEU A 297 -19.20 -14.37 -18.21
CA LEU A 297 -19.76 -14.22 -16.88
C LEU A 297 -18.79 -14.65 -15.76
N LEU A 298 -17.79 -15.48 -16.06
CA LEU A 298 -16.78 -15.92 -15.10
C LEU A 298 -15.50 -15.06 -15.16
N ILE A 299 -14.93 -14.85 -16.34
CA ILE A 299 -13.65 -14.14 -16.50
C ILE A 299 -13.80 -12.64 -16.20
N THR A 300 -14.87 -12.03 -16.68
CA THR A 300 -15.09 -10.57 -16.55
C THR A 300 -15.15 -10.10 -15.09
N PRO A 301 -15.97 -10.69 -14.20
CA PRO A 301 -16.00 -10.25 -12.80
C PRO A 301 -14.70 -10.56 -12.06
N VAL A 302 -13.97 -11.63 -12.42
CA VAL A 302 -12.65 -11.93 -11.81
C VAL A 302 -11.64 -10.83 -12.14
N ILE A 303 -11.50 -10.46 -13.42
CA ILE A 303 -10.59 -9.36 -13.82
C ILE A 303 -11.03 -8.04 -13.21
N SER A 304 -12.34 -7.76 -13.19
CA SER A 304 -12.90 -6.54 -12.57
C SER A 304 -12.66 -6.48 -11.06
N TYR A 305 -12.75 -7.60 -10.36
CA TYR A 305 -12.43 -7.68 -8.94
C TYR A 305 -10.93 -7.47 -8.69
N LEU A 306 -10.06 -8.11 -9.45
CA LEU A 306 -8.61 -7.93 -9.35
C LEU A 306 -8.17 -6.49 -9.66
N ALA A 307 -8.85 -5.82 -10.59
CA ALA A 307 -8.61 -4.42 -10.92
C ALA A 307 -8.76 -3.47 -9.72
N LEU A 308 -9.66 -3.77 -8.76
CA LEU A 308 -9.86 -2.96 -7.56
C LEU A 308 -8.64 -2.91 -6.63
N ASN A 309 -7.70 -3.85 -6.76
CA ASN A 309 -6.46 -3.84 -5.97
C ASN A 309 -5.45 -2.80 -6.47
N PHE A 310 -5.59 -2.29 -7.70
CA PHE A 310 -4.65 -1.36 -8.33
C PHE A 310 -4.97 0.12 -8.11
N THR A 311 -5.82 0.44 -7.14
CA THR A 311 -6.18 1.84 -6.80
C THR A 311 -4.96 2.70 -6.43
N GLY A 312 -3.91 2.09 -5.86
CA GLY A 312 -2.64 2.77 -5.53
C GLY A 312 -1.74 3.11 -6.72
N CYS A 313 -2.09 2.72 -7.94
CA CYS A 313 -1.31 2.97 -9.16
C CYS A 313 -1.71 4.26 -9.89
N THR A 314 -2.58 5.09 -9.30
CA THR A 314 -3.06 6.33 -9.91
C THR A 314 -3.34 7.43 -8.87
N PRO A 315 -3.35 8.72 -9.26
CA PRO A 315 -3.58 9.82 -8.34
C PRO A 315 -5.07 10.21 -8.17
N PHE A 316 -5.98 9.72 -9.01
CA PHE A 316 -7.36 10.25 -9.07
C PHE A 316 -8.35 9.56 -8.13
N THR A 317 -7.92 8.53 -7.39
CA THR A 317 -8.79 7.81 -6.45
C THR A 317 -8.78 8.45 -5.06
N SER A 318 -9.96 8.53 -4.44
CA SER A 318 -10.10 8.87 -3.01
C SER A 318 -10.68 7.67 -2.24
N ARG A 319 -10.43 7.61 -0.93
CA ARG A 319 -10.96 6.54 -0.07
C ARG A 319 -12.49 6.42 -0.15
N THR A 320 -13.18 7.55 -0.21
CA THR A 320 -14.66 7.60 -0.33
C THR A 320 -15.13 7.18 -1.72
N GLY A 321 -14.41 7.59 -2.78
CA GLY A 321 -14.70 7.19 -4.16
C GLY A 321 -14.56 5.69 -4.35
N VAL A 322 -13.43 5.11 -3.94
CA VAL A 322 -13.16 3.66 -4.02
C VAL A 322 -14.19 2.87 -3.21
N LYS A 323 -14.54 3.33 -1.99
CA LYS A 323 -15.58 2.68 -1.19
C LYS A 323 -16.92 2.63 -1.95
N LYS A 324 -17.34 3.77 -2.53
CA LYS A 324 -18.58 3.84 -3.32
C LYS A 324 -18.54 2.89 -4.52
N GLU A 325 -17.41 2.86 -5.21
CA GLU A 325 -17.20 1.98 -6.36
C GLU A 325 -17.35 0.50 -5.97
N ILE A 326 -16.65 0.04 -4.94
CA ILE A 326 -16.73 -1.35 -4.46
C ILE A 326 -18.17 -1.73 -4.13
N PHE A 327 -18.89 -0.92 -3.34
CA PHE A 327 -20.26 -1.27 -2.93
C PHE A 327 -21.27 -1.26 -4.09
N SER A 328 -21.04 -0.43 -5.11
CA SER A 328 -21.88 -0.42 -6.31
C SER A 328 -21.65 -1.65 -7.19
N TYR A 329 -20.38 -1.97 -7.47
CA TYR A 329 -20.04 -2.98 -8.49
C TYR A 329 -19.90 -4.40 -7.94
N VAL A 330 -19.59 -4.60 -6.65
CA VAL A 330 -19.40 -5.95 -6.08
C VAL A 330 -20.65 -6.84 -6.25
N LYS A 331 -21.85 -6.25 -6.15
CA LYS A 331 -23.12 -6.98 -6.35
C LYS A 331 -23.28 -7.45 -7.80
N VAL A 332 -22.90 -6.59 -8.75
CA VAL A 332 -22.92 -6.91 -10.18
C VAL A 332 -21.90 -7.99 -10.49
N MET A 333 -20.68 -7.86 -9.99
CA MET A 333 -19.62 -8.87 -10.17
C MET A 333 -20.02 -10.23 -9.60
N ALA A 334 -20.58 -10.24 -8.38
CA ALA A 334 -21.06 -11.46 -7.74
C ALA A 334 -22.22 -12.09 -8.51
N GLY A 335 -23.17 -11.28 -8.99
CA GLY A 335 -24.27 -11.75 -9.83
C GLY A 335 -23.78 -12.37 -11.15
N MET A 336 -22.82 -11.74 -11.82
CA MET A 336 -22.20 -12.27 -13.03
C MET A 336 -21.52 -13.62 -12.74
N ALA A 337 -20.67 -13.68 -11.70
CA ALA A 337 -19.97 -14.91 -11.34
C ALA A 337 -20.94 -16.04 -10.98
N ALA A 338 -22.00 -15.75 -10.21
CA ALA A 338 -23.02 -16.74 -9.85
C ALA A 338 -23.75 -17.27 -11.08
N LEU A 339 -24.18 -16.40 -11.99
CA LEU A 339 -24.81 -16.81 -13.25
C LEU A 339 -23.85 -17.64 -14.10
N GLY A 340 -22.57 -17.26 -14.19
CA GLY A 340 -21.55 -18.03 -14.91
C GLY A 340 -21.33 -19.43 -14.33
N VAL A 341 -21.29 -19.56 -13.01
CA VAL A 341 -21.19 -20.87 -12.33
C VAL A 341 -22.44 -21.71 -12.60
N ILE A 342 -23.63 -21.12 -12.51
CA ILE A 342 -24.89 -21.82 -12.82
C ILE A 342 -24.90 -22.31 -14.27
N SER A 343 -24.50 -21.47 -15.23
CA SER A 343 -24.36 -21.87 -16.63
C SER A 343 -23.38 -23.02 -16.81
N GLY A 344 -22.23 -22.99 -16.11
CA GLY A 344 -21.26 -24.07 -16.11
C GLY A 344 -21.82 -25.39 -15.55
N ILE A 345 -22.57 -25.33 -14.45
CA ILE A 345 -23.23 -26.51 -13.86
C ILE A 345 -24.27 -27.08 -14.83
N ILE A 346 -25.10 -26.25 -15.45
CA ILE A 346 -26.11 -26.68 -16.43
C ILE A 346 -25.44 -27.40 -17.60
N LEU A 347 -24.34 -26.86 -18.13
CA LEU A 347 -23.57 -27.48 -19.21
C LEU A 347 -22.95 -28.81 -18.77
N GLY A 348 -22.37 -28.88 -17.57
CA GLY A 348 -21.79 -30.11 -17.01
C GLY A 348 -22.83 -31.21 -16.82
N VAL A 349 -23.98 -30.88 -16.23
CA VAL A 349 -25.11 -31.81 -16.03
C VAL A 349 -25.67 -32.27 -17.38
N SER A 350 -25.86 -31.36 -18.33
CA SER A 350 -26.37 -31.70 -19.67
C SER A 350 -25.44 -32.67 -20.40
N ARG A 351 -24.12 -32.50 -20.25
CA ARG A 351 -23.11 -33.41 -20.80
C ARG A 351 -23.13 -34.78 -20.12
N MET A 352 -23.32 -34.83 -18.80
CA MET A 352 -23.46 -36.10 -18.06
C MET A 352 -24.73 -36.86 -18.43
N LEU A 353 -25.83 -36.16 -18.71
CA LEU A 353 -27.10 -36.73 -19.13
C LEU A 353 -27.13 -37.12 -20.62
N GLY A 354 -26.07 -36.86 -21.39
CA GLY A 354 -25.99 -37.15 -22.81
C GLY A 354 -26.90 -36.26 -23.68
N VAL A 355 -27.34 -35.12 -23.15
CA VAL A 355 -28.13 -34.12 -23.88
C VAL A 355 -27.24 -33.35 -24.86
N ILE A 356 -25.95 -33.22 -24.54
CA ILE A 356 -24.92 -32.53 -25.34
C ILE A 356 -23.58 -33.27 -25.33
#